data_AF-A0A0K9NCM0-F1
#
_entry.id   AF-A0A0K9NCM0-F1
#
_cell.length_a   1.000
_cell.length_b   1.000
_cell.length_c   1.000
_cell.angle_alpha   90.00
_cell.angle_beta   90.00
_cell.angle_gamma   90.00
#
_symmetry.space_group_name_H-M   'P 1'
#
loop_
_entity.id
_entity.type
_entity.pdbx_description
1 polymer ?
#
loop_
_entity_poly.entity_id
_entity_poly.type
_entity_poly.pdbx_seq_one_letter_code
_entity_poly.pdbx_strand_id
1 'polypeptide(L)'
;MGSKRLVICDPEEGYASALASYFMKRKELAFQVYICRSLQKVQKMQEKEHIDYLIISADCNPEERGRIAADRKFILTVSGQERMEKDEIPVLKYQPGEAILTEIIRCCGSDVQTGELYFRTAKRAKGTLIGVFSPVHRIGKTSYAIELGQRLALKSDVLYVNMELYGGIGGLFEENPSYTLADVLYYSRQESKNLPLVLSTMTGRMRNLDYLNPMPVSNDVKEVAPQEWTGLIRQIVENSIYETVILDVDEGLRGVYDILRLCTEVHMPAAEDDVSCAKVRQFEAELQLLGYEDVLQKLNRKEQKG
;
A
#
# COMPACT_ATOMS: atom_id res chain seq x y z
N MET A 1 -7.85 -18.64 13.61
CA MET A 1 -6.89 -17.75 14.29
C MET A 1 -7.64 -16.51 14.70
N GLY A 2 -7.53 -16.10 15.97
CA GLY A 2 -8.27 -14.96 16.52
C GLY A 2 -7.66 -13.63 16.11
N SER A 3 -8.47 -12.58 16.00
CA SER A 3 -8.01 -11.22 15.80
C SER A 3 -7.15 -10.76 16.98
N LYS A 4 -5.99 -10.18 16.69
CA LYS A 4 -5.03 -9.68 17.70
C LYS A 4 -5.62 -8.48 18.43
N ARG A 5 -5.36 -8.32 19.73
CA ARG A 5 -5.87 -7.21 20.54
C ARG A 5 -4.87 -6.07 20.59
N LEU A 6 -5.31 -4.90 20.16
CA LEU A 6 -4.56 -3.66 20.23
C LEU A 6 -5.25 -2.74 21.25
N VAL A 7 -4.54 -2.35 22.31
CA VAL A 7 -5.06 -1.46 23.35
C VAL A 7 -4.38 -0.10 23.20
N ILE A 8 -5.17 0.96 23.06
CA ILE A 8 -4.71 2.35 23.07
C ILE A 8 -5.07 2.95 24.43
N CYS A 9 -4.07 3.32 25.22
CA CYS A 9 -4.21 3.92 26.55
C CYS A 9 -3.65 5.35 26.56
N ASP A 10 -4.53 6.33 26.41
CA ASP A 10 -4.16 7.75 26.44
C ASP A 10 -5.12 8.53 27.35
N PRO A 11 -4.62 9.42 28.23
CA PRO A 11 -5.47 10.35 28.97
C PRO A 11 -6.30 11.26 28.05
N GLU A 12 -5.79 11.58 26.86
CA GLU A 12 -6.47 12.39 25.85
C GLU A 12 -7.44 11.54 25.03
N GLU A 13 -8.70 11.47 25.48
CA GLU A 13 -9.72 10.65 24.84
C GLU A 13 -9.96 10.98 23.36
N GLY A 14 -9.93 12.27 23.00
CA GLY A 14 -10.12 12.71 21.62
C GLY A 14 -9.04 12.14 20.68
N TYR A 15 -7.78 12.17 21.13
CA TYR A 15 -6.66 11.60 20.39
C TYR A 15 -6.77 10.07 20.28
N ALA A 16 -6.99 9.38 21.41
CA ALA A 16 -7.12 7.91 21.42
C ALA A 16 -8.25 7.42 20.49
N SER A 17 -9.38 8.14 20.50
CA SER A 17 -10.53 7.84 19.64
C SER A 17 -10.24 8.08 18.17
N ALA A 18 -9.52 9.16 17.83
CA ALA A 18 -9.11 9.44 16.46
C ALA A 18 -8.15 8.37 15.92
N LEU A 19 -7.14 7.99 16.71
CA LEU A 19 -6.16 6.96 16.35
C LEU A 19 -6.83 5.57 16.21
N ALA A 20 -7.70 5.20 17.15
CA ALA A 20 -8.46 3.96 17.06
C ALA A 20 -9.36 3.92 15.83
N SER A 21 -10.08 5.02 15.56
CA SER A 21 -10.94 5.15 14.37
C SER A 21 -10.13 5.04 13.08
N TYR A 22 -8.90 5.57 13.08
CA TYR A 22 -7.98 5.44 11.96
C TYR A 22 -7.60 3.97 11.71
N PHE A 23 -7.16 3.24 12.73
CA PHE A 23 -6.82 1.82 12.58
C PHE A 23 -8.02 0.94 12.20
N MET A 24 -9.19 1.19 12.77
CA MET A 24 -10.41 0.42 12.47
C MET A 24 -10.90 0.59 11.03
N LYS A 25 -10.54 1.69 10.35
CA LYS A 25 -10.89 1.92 8.94
C LYS A 25 -10.02 1.12 7.96
N ARG A 26 -8.86 0.64 8.39
CA ARG A 26 -7.94 -0.16 7.57
C ARG A 26 -8.39 -1.62 7.58
N LYS A 27 -9.00 -2.07 6.49
CA LYS A 27 -9.58 -3.42 6.35
C LYS A 27 -8.53 -4.53 6.46
N GLU A 28 -7.29 -4.17 6.18
CA GLU A 28 -6.10 -5.01 6.19
C GLU A 28 -5.76 -5.49 7.60
N LEU A 29 -6.03 -4.67 8.61
CA LEU A 29 -5.65 -4.93 9.98
C LEU A 29 -6.65 -5.89 10.65
N ALA A 30 -6.16 -7.06 11.04
CA ALA A 30 -6.89 -8.02 11.86
C ALA A 30 -6.79 -7.69 13.36
N PHE A 31 -6.99 -6.41 13.73
CA PHE A 31 -6.98 -5.96 15.13
C PHE A 31 -8.39 -5.79 15.71
N GLN A 32 -8.56 -6.25 16.94
CA GLN A 32 -9.59 -5.76 17.85
C GLN A 32 -9.00 -4.60 18.63
N VAL A 33 -9.44 -3.38 18.29
CA VAL A 33 -8.93 -2.15 18.92
C VAL A 33 -9.77 -1.81 20.15
N TYR A 34 -9.11 -1.61 21.28
CA TYR A 34 -9.72 -1.20 22.55
C TYR A 34 -9.13 0.14 23.02
N ILE A 35 -9.97 1.02 23.54
CA ILE A 35 -9.54 2.32 24.08
C ILE A 35 -9.67 2.30 25.60
N CYS A 36 -8.59 2.70 26.28
CA CYS A 36 -8.55 2.89 27.72
C CYS A 36 -8.11 4.32 28.05
N ARG A 37 -8.72 4.91 29.09
CA ARG A 37 -8.33 6.25 29.58
C ARG A 37 -7.35 6.19 30.76
N SER A 38 -7.09 5.00 31.31
CA SER A 38 -6.22 4.82 32.47
C SER A 38 -5.63 3.42 32.51
N LEU A 39 -4.44 3.31 33.12
CA LEU A 39 -3.74 2.03 33.25
C LEU A 39 -4.48 1.02 34.11
N GLN A 40 -5.27 1.48 35.07
CA GLN A 40 -6.11 0.60 35.89
C GLN A 40 -7.12 -0.18 35.03
N LYS A 41 -7.65 0.43 33.96
CA LYS A 41 -8.56 -0.27 33.03
C LYS A 41 -7.80 -1.30 32.20
N VAL A 42 -6.59 -0.97 31.77
CA VAL A 42 -5.72 -1.90 31.01
C VAL A 42 -5.35 -3.11 31.87
N GLN A 43 -4.98 -2.89 33.13
CA GLN A 43 -4.67 -3.97 34.09
C GLN A 43 -5.86 -4.92 34.30
N LYS A 44 -7.07 -4.38 34.51
CA LYS A 44 -8.30 -5.18 34.61
C LYS A 44 -8.62 -5.98 33.34
N MET A 45 -8.25 -5.44 32.17
CA MET A 45 -8.42 -6.14 30.90
C MET A 45 -7.41 -7.29 30.77
N GLN A 46 -6.16 -7.05 31.14
CA GLN A 46 -5.08 -8.03 31.12
C GLN A 46 -5.37 -9.27 31.98
N GLU A 47 -6.11 -9.12 33.09
CA GLU A 47 -6.54 -10.25 33.94
C GLU A 47 -7.43 -11.26 33.20
N LYS A 48 -8.17 -10.81 32.18
CA LYS A 48 -9.15 -11.64 31.45
C LYS A 48 -8.66 -12.01 30.06
N GLU A 49 -7.91 -11.12 29.43
CA GLU A 49 -7.58 -11.17 28.01
C GLU A 49 -6.12 -10.80 27.76
N HIS A 50 -5.44 -11.60 26.95
CA HIS A 50 -4.07 -11.32 26.50
C HIS A 50 -4.01 -10.05 25.64
N ILE A 51 -3.07 -9.16 25.94
CA ILE A 51 -2.84 -7.93 25.15
C ILE A 51 -1.67 -8.19 24.21
N ASP A 52 -1.92 -8.18 22.91
CA ASP A 52 -0.84 -8.38 21.94
C ASP A 52 -0.04 -7.08 21.75
N TYR A 53 -0.74 -5.95 21.62
CA TYR A 53 -0.11 -4.65 21.38
C TYR A 53 -0.69 -3.61 22.32
N LEU A 54 0.18 -2.88 23.01
CA LEU A 54 -0.19 -1.75 23.84
C LEU A 54 0.42 -0.47 23.27
N ILE A 55 -0.42 0.51 22.95
CA ILE A 55 -0.02 1.89 22.63
C ILE A 55 -0.41 2.75 23.83
N ILE A 56 0.54 3.51 24.37
CA ILE A 56 0.33 4.22 25.63
C ILE A 56 0.99 5.59 25.64
N SER A 57 0.33 6.61 26.21
CA SER A 57 0.94 7.94 26.38
C SER A 57 2.17 7.87 27.29
N ALA A 58 3.23 8.60 26.93
CA ALA A 58 4.37 8.83 27.81
C ALA A 58 4.00 9.58 29.11
N ASP A 59 2.83 10.24 29.16
CA ASP A 59 2.30 10.89 30.37
C ASP A 59 1.92 9.89 31.47
N CYS A 60 1.79 8.61 31.12
CA CYS A 60 1.49 7.54 32.06
C CYS A 60 2.73 7.11 32.84
N ASN A 61 2.58 6.83 34.14
CA ASN A 61 3.69 6.51 35.04
C ASN A 61 4.52 5.30 34.54
N PRO A 62 5.84 5.44 34.27
CA PRO A 62 6.72 4.37 33.80
C PRO A 62 6.66 3.07 34.60
N GLU A 63 6.55 3.15 35.93
CA GLU A 63 6.48 1.95 36.76
C GLU A 63 5.16 1.18 36.56
N GLU A 64 4.07 1.91 36.36
CA GLU A 64 2.76 1.31 36.08
C GLU A 64 2.71 0.74 34.65
N ARG A 65 3.35 1.41 33.68
CA ARG A 65 3.53 0.89 32.30
C ARG A 65 4.33 -0.42 32.31
N GLY A 66 5.36 -0.49 33.15
CA GLY A 66 6.20 -1.68 33.33
C GLY A 66 5.42 -2.90 33.81
N ARG A 67 4.39 -2.72 34.65
CA ARG A 67 3.55 -3.81 35.20
C ARG A 67 2.59 -4.43 34.17
N ILE A 68 2.36 -3.77 33.04
CA ILE A 68 1.47 -4.28 32.00
C ILE A 68 2.22 -5.26 31.11
N ALA A 69 1.67 -6.48 31.01
CA ALA A 69 2.15 -7.52 30.14
C ALA A 69 1.47 -7.39 28.78
N ALA A 70 2.27 -7.09 27.76
CA ALA A 70 1.87 -7.10 26.36
C ALA A 70 3.05 -7.59 25.51
N ASP A 71 2.80 -8.24 24.37
CA ASP A 71 3.89 -8.73 23.50
C ASP A 71 4.79 -7.57 23.05
N ARG A 72 4.19 -6.41 22.75
CA ARG A 72 4.91 -5.17 22.41
C ARG A 72 4.26 -3.95 23.05
N LYS A 73 5.09 -3.02 23.54
CA LYS A 73 4.67 -1.74 24.15
C LYS A 73 5.22 -0.56 23.36
N PHE A 74 4.32 0.22 22.77
CA PHE A 74 4.59 1.45 22.02
C PHE A 74 4.24 2.67 22.86
N ILE A 75 5.19 3.57 23.06
CA ILE A 75 5.01 4.73 23.90
C ILE A 75 4.90 5.96 23.01
N LEU A 76 3.74 6.63 23.08
CA LEU A 76 3.49 7.87 22.39
C LEU A 76 4.23 9.01 23.08
N THR A 77 5.32 9.45 22.47
CA THR A 77 6.18 10.52 22.95
C THR A 77 5.85 11.86 22.28
N VAL A 78 6.02 12.97 22.99
CA VAL A 78 5.86 14.31 22.41
C VAL A 78 7.20 14.82 21.86
N SER A 79 8.28 14.56 22.59
CA SER A 79 9.64 15.05 22.29
C SER A 79 10.65 13.96 21.98
N GLY A 80 10.35 12.70 22.34
CA GLY A 80 11.27 11.56 22.23
C GLY A 80 12.31 11.50 23.35
N GLN A 81 12.24 12.40 24.33
CA GLN A 81 13.14 12.45 25.50
C GLN A 81 12.50 11.91 26.78
N GLU A 82 11.24 11.47 26.70
CA GLU A 82 10.51 10.91 27.81
C GLU A 82 11.15 9.62 28.31
N ARG A 83 10.96 9.31 29.60
CA ARG A 83 11.57 8.12 30.22
C ARG A 83 10.97 6.84 29.64
N MET A 84 11.85 5.95 29.20
CA MET A 84 11.51 4.66 28.59
C MET A 84 12.11 3.50 29.40
N GLU A 85 11.37 2.42 29.52
CA GLU A 85 11.89 1.14 30.02
C GLU A 85 12.45 0.30 28.86
N LYS A 86 13.25 -0.74 29.17
CA LYS A 86 14.06 -1.47 28.17
C LYS A 86 13.27 -2.13 27.04
N ASP A 87 12.01 -2.49 27.30
CA ASP A 87 11.12 -3.19 26.35
C ASP A 87 10.08 -2.26 25.72
N GLU A 88 10.25 -0.94 25.88
CA GLU A 88 9.35 0.08 25.36
C GLU A 88 9.89 0.70 24.07
N ILE A 89 9.02 0.82 23.06
CA ILE A 89 9.35 1.34 21.74
C ILE A 89 8.78 2.76 21.62
N PRO A 90 9.60 3.80 21.42
CA PRO A 90 9.10 5.17 21.27
C PRO A 90 8.42 5.36 19.91
N VAL A 91 7.33 6.12 19.88
CA VAL A 91 6.58 6.52 18.67
C VAL A 91 6.14 7.97 18.86
N LEU A 92 6.44 8.86 17.90
CA LEU A 92 6.02 10.27 18.03
C LEU A 92 4.48 10.39 17.97
N LYS A 93 3.89 11.10 18.94
CA LYS A 93 2.43 11.23 19.11
C LYS A 93 1.78 12.10 18.02
N TYR A 94 2.42 13.21 17.65
CA TYR A 94 1.85 14.22 16.75
C TYR A 94 2.43 14.09 15.34
N GLN A 95 2.08 12.99 14.67
CA GLN A 95 2.40 12.74 13.26
C GLN A 95 1.15 12.17 12.57
N PRO A 96 1.09 12.12 11.23
CA PRO A 96 -0.01 11.48 10.51
C PRO A 96 -0.26 10.06 11.02
N GLY A 97 -1.52 9.63 11.09
CA GLY A 97 -1.87 8.29 11.59
C GLY A 97 -1.19 7.18 10.79
N GLU A 98 -0.96 7.41 9.49
CA GLU A 98 -0.18 6.59 8.58
C GLU A 98 1.24 6.33 9.12
N ALA A 99 1.91 7.38 9.60
CA ALA A 99 3.29 7.31 10.08
C ALA A 99 3.38 6.55 11.40
N ILE A 100 2.45 6.81 12.32
CA ILE A 100 2.32 6.06 13.59
C ILE A 100 2.13 4.56 13.29
N LEU A 101 1.19 4.24 12.41
CA LEU A 101 0.90 2.86 12.05
C LEU A 101 2.13 2.18 11.42
N THR A 102 2.79 2.86 10.48
CA THR A 102 4.00 2.36 9.80
C THR A 102 5.14 2.06 10.79
N GLU A 103 5.33 2.93 11.78
CA GLU A 103 6.34 2.74 12.82
C GLU A 103 6.04 1.50 13.70
N ILE A 104 4.79 1.37 14.14
CA ILE A 104 4.31 0.21 14.92
C ILE A 104 4.55 -1.08 14.13
N ILE A 105 4.14 -1.10 12.86
CA ILE A 105 4.29 -2.20 11.91
C ILE A 105 5.76 -2.63 11.76
N ARG A 106 6.66 -1.64 11.61
CA ARG A 106 8.07 -1.91 11.36
C ARG A 106 8.71 -2.63 12.54
N CYS A 107 8.38 -2.21 13.76
CA CYS A 107 8.91 -2.83 14.98
C CYS A 107 8.34 -4.24 15.22
N CYS A 108 7.09 -4.45 14.81
CA CYS A 108 6.38 -5.72 14.84
C CYS A 108 6.98 -6.80 13.91
N GLY A 109 7.55 -6.42 12.77
CA GLY A 109 8.01 -7.35 11.73
C GLY A 109 9.42 -7.95 11.89
N SER A 110 10.05 -7.83 13.06
CA SER A 110 11.36 -8.43 13.35
C SER A 110 11.29 -9.92 13.73
N ASP A 111 10.10 -10.44 14.05
CA ASP A 111 9.90 -11.85 14.39
C ASP A 111 9.38 -12.61 13.17
N VAL A 112 10.28 -13.38 12.54
CA VAL A 112 10.25 -14.17 11.28
C VAL A 112 8.92 -14.82 10.80
N GLN A 113 7.83 -14.85 11.58
CA GLN A 113 6.53 -15.49 11.26
C GLN A 113 5.30 -14.56 11.16
N THR A 114 5.43 -13.25 11.39
CA THR A 114 4.26 -12.37 11.63
C THR A 114 3.45 -11.89 10.40
N GLY A 115 3.87 -12.16 9.16
CA GLY A 115 3.14 -11.71 7.96
C GLY A 115 1.71 -12.26 7.85
N GLU A 116 1.44 -13.45 8.40
CA GLU A 116 0.09 -14.04 8.48
C GLU A 116 -0.74 -13.50 9.67
N LEU A 117 -0.11 -12.82 10.63
CA LEU A 117 -0.70 -12.46 11.93
C LEU A 117 -1.49 -11.15 11.89
N TYR A 118 -1.22 -10.28 10.91
CA TYR A 118 -1.84 -8.96 10.78
C TYR A 118 -3.04 -8.93 9.84
N PHE A 119 -3.22 -9.94 9.00
CA PHE A 119 -4.23 -9.94 7.94
C PHE A 119 -5.33 -10.96 8.22
N ARG A 120 -6.56 -10.63 7.79
CA ARG A 120 -7.56 -11.67 7.56
C ARG A 120 -7.02 -12.57 6.44
N THR A 121 -6.63 -13.80 6.78
CA THR A 121 -6.29 -14.83 5.80
C THR A 121 -7.57 -15.23 5.05
N ALA A 122 -7.98 -14.41 4.08
CA ALA A 122 -8.92 -14.84 3.07
C ALA A 122 -8.19 -15.80 2.13
N LYS A 123 -8.78 -16.96 1.83
CA LYS A 123 -8.30 -17.86 0.77
C LYS A 123 -8.15 -17.05 -0.51
N ARG A 124 -6.91 -16.73 -0.90
CA ARG A 124 -6.65 -15.86 -2.05
C ARG A 124 -6.93 -16.61 -3.34
N ALA A 125 -7.89 -16.13 -4.11
CA ALA A 125 -7.86 -16.33 -5.56
C ALA A 125 -6.60 -15.63 -6.09
N LYS A 126 -6.01 -16.15 -7.16
CA LYS A 126 -4.84 -15.54 -7.80
C LYS A 126 -5.20 -14.11 -8.20
N GLY A 127 -4.53 -13.11 -7.63
CA GLY A 127 -4.82 -11.69 -7.89
C GLY A 127 -4.73 -11.38 -9.39
N THR A 128 -5.64 -10.56 -9.90
CA THR A 128 -5.66 -10.13 -11.30
C THR A 128 -4.76 -8.92 -11.47
N LEU A 129 -3.74 -9.01 -12.32
CA LEU A 129 -2.86 -7.89 -12.66
C LEU A 129 -3.22 -7.35 -14.04
N ILE A 130 -3.72 -6.12 -14.11
CA ILE A 130 -4.12 -5.44 -15.34
C ILE A 130 -3.08 -4.37 -15.66
N GLY A 131 -2.36 -4.52 -16.77
CA GLY A 131 -1.53 -3.45 -17.31
C GLY A 131 -2.35 -2.57 -18.24
N VAL A 132 -2.35 -1.26 -18.05
CA VAL A 132 -2.92 -0.31 -19.00
C VAL A 132 -1.76 0.36 -19.73
N PHE A 133 -1.67 0.12 -21.04
CA PHE A 133 -0.55 0.57 -21.88
C PHE A 133 -1.06 0.89 -23.28
N SER A 134 -0.52 1.91 -23.92
CA SER A 134 -0.81 2.18 -25.33
C SER A 134 0.38 2.86 -26.01
N PRO A 135 0.75 2.46 -27.24
CA PRO A 135 1.71 3.20 -28.06
C PRO A 135 1.10 4.48 -28.66
N VAL A 136 -0.20 4.72 -28.45
CA VAL A 136 -0.90 5.91 -28.92
C VAL A 136 -1.03 6.91 -27.76
N HIS A 137 -0.28 8.00 -27.84
CA HIS A 137 -0.32 9.07 -26.83
C HIS A 137 -1.64 9.83 -26.85
N ARG A 138 -1.97 10.44 -25.70
CA ARG A 138 -3.18 11.27 -25.49
C ARG A 138 -4.49 10.52 -25.79
N ILE A 139 -4.48 9.19 -25.68
CA ILE A 139 -5.64 8.33 -25.89
C ILE A 139 -6.55 8.18 -24.65
N GLY A 140 -6.26 8.90 -23.57
CA GLY A 140 -7.02 8.80 -22.30
C GLY A 140 -6.67 7.58 -21.44
N LYS A 141 -5.42 7.09 -21.53
CA LYS A 141 -4.92 5.91 -20.80
C LYS A 141 -5.18 5.97 -19.29
N THR A 142 -4.73 7.05 -18.63
CA THR A 142 -4.89 7.29 -17.20
C THR A 142 -6.37 7.36 -16.80
N SER A 143 -7.20 8.09 -17.57
CA SER A 143 -8.64 8.19 -17.32
C SER A 143 -9.31 6.82 -17.40
N TYR A 144 -9.00 6.04 -18.44
CA TYR A 144 -9.51 4.67 -18.60
C TYR A 144 -9.10 3.77 -17.43
N ALA A 145 -7.84 3.84 -16.99
CA ALA A 145 -7.34 3.02 -15.88
C ALA A 145 -8.07 3.33 -14.56
N ILE A 146 -8.31 4.61 -14.28
CA ILE A 146 -9.02 5.07 -13.08
C ILE A 146 -10.50 4.70 -13.12
N GLU A 147 -11.18 4.91 -14.25
CA GLU A 147 -12.59 4.54 -14.41
C GLU A 147 -12.79 3.02 -14.28
N LEU A 148 -11.89 2.23 -14.87
CA LEU A 148 -11.86 0.78 -14.70
C LEU A 148 -11.69 0.41 -13.22
N GLY A 149 -10.71 1.02 -12.55
CA GLY A 149 -10.43 0.77 -11.13
C GLY A 149 -11.62 1.11 -10.23
N GLN A 150 -12.22 2.29 -10.38
CA GLN A 150 -13.38 2.70 -9.60
C GLN A 150 -14.57 1.75 -9.80
N ARG A 151 -14.80 1.27 -11.03
CA ARG A 151 -15.86 0.31 -11.32
C ARG A 151 -15.61 -1.05 -10.67
N LEU A 152 -14.38 -1.58 -10.75
CA LEU A 152 -14.01 -2.87 -10.15
C LEU A 152 -14.05 -2.80 -8.61
N ALA A 153 -13.63 -1.66 -8.05
CA ALA A 153 -13.60 -1.40 -6.62
C ALA A 153 -14.98 -1.29 -5.96
N LEU A 154 -16.07 -1.40 -6.73
CA LEU A 154 -17.43 -1.58 -6.18
C LEU A 154 -17.68 -3.01 -5.69
N LYS A 155 -16.87 -3.98 -6.11
CA LYS A 155 -17.10 -5.42 -5.88
C LYS A 155 -15.94 -6.12 -5.17
N SER A 156 -14.72 -5.62 -5.32
CA SER A 156 -13.50 -6.22 -4.76
C SER A 156 -12.53 -5.13 -4.28
N ASP A 157 -11.50 -5.51 -3.53
CA ASP A 157 -10.44 -4.57 -3.16
C ASP A 157 -9.48 -4.39 -4.37
N VAL A 158 -9.29 -3.14 -4.81
CA VAL A 158 -8.53 -2.80 -6.03
C VAL A 158 -7.49 -1.73 -5.72
N LEU A 159 -6.27 -1.94 -6.20
CA LEU A 159 -5.18 -0.96 -6.14
C LEU A 159 -4.87 -0.42 -7.53
N TYR A 160 -4.77 0.90 -7.63
CA TYR A 160 -4.28 1.61 -8.80
C TYR A 160 -2.85 2.12 -8.56
N VAL A 161 -1.94 1.80 -9.48
CA VAL A 161 -0.54 2.23 -9.41
C VAL A 161 -0.22 3.00 -10.68
N ASN A 162 -0.02 4.31 -10.56
CA ASN A 162 0.48 5.12 -11.66
C ASN A 162 2.01 4.96 -11.76
N MET A 163 2.46 4.44 -12.89
CA MET A 163 3.87 4.23 -13.22
C MET A 163 4.29 5.14 -14.39
N GLU A 164 3.62 6.29 -14.56
CA GLU A 164 3.98 7.25 -15.59
C GLU A 164 5.18 8.09 -15.18
N LEU A 165 5.96 8.53 -16.17
CA LEU A 165 7.05 9.47 -15.92
C LEU A 165 6.52 10.80 -15.35
N TYR A 166 5.29 11.16 -15.71
CA TYR A 166 4.59 12.36 -15.24
C TYR A 166 3.15 12.02 -14.85
N GLY A 167 2.94 11.58 -13.61
CA GLY A 167 1.64 11.07 -13.15
C GLY A 167 0.54 12.12 -12.91
N GLY A 168 0.79 13.42 -13.02
CA GLY A 168 -0.25 14.44 -12.79
C GLY A 168 -0.42 14.88 -11.32
N ILE A 169 0.70 14.98 -10.60
CA ILE A 169 0.81 15.63 -9.28
C ILE A 169 0.40 17.10 -9.39
N GLY A 170 -0.36 17.62 -8.41
CA GLY A 170 -0.90 18.99 -8.43
C GLY A 170 -2.22 19.14 -9.18
N GLY A 171 -2.85 18.02 -9.55
CA GLY A 171 -4.19 18.00 -10.12
C GLY A 171 -4.90 16.70 -9.82
N LEU A 172 -4.42 15.61 -10.40
CA LEU A 172 -4.97 14.27 -10.18
C LEU A 172 -4.54 13.69 -8.83
N PHE A 173 -3.28 13.96 -8.45
CA PHE A 173 -2.68 13.54 -7.20
C PHE A 173 -2.28 14.74 -6.33
N GLU A 174 -2.14 14.49 -5.03
CA GLU A 174 -1.71 15.48 -4.04
C GLU A 174 -0.29 15.98 -4.32
N GLU A 175 -0.03 17.28 -4.09
CA GLU A 175 1.29 17.88 -4.32
C GLU A 175 2.35 17.43 -3.32
N ASN A 176 1.94 17.18 -2.07
CA ASN A 176 2.84 16.84 -0.96
C ASN A 176 2.33 15.60 -0.22
N PRO A 177 2.31 14.42 -0.85
CA PRO A 177 1.88 13.20 -0.20
C PRO A 177 2.88 12.79 0.88
N SER A 178 2.41 12.16 1.96
CA SER A 178 3.30 11.62 3.00
C SER A 178 4.17 10.47 2.50
N TYR A 179 3.68 9.72 1.51
CA TYR A 179 4.36 8.57 0.91
C TYR A 179 4.08 8.49 -0.58
N THR A 180 5.05 7.96 -1.32
CA THR A 180 5.05 7.80 -2.77
C THR A 180 5.44 6.37 -3.16
N LEU A 181 5.32 6.06 -4.45
CA LEU A 181 5.80 4.81 -5.03
C LEU A 181 7.30 4.56 -4.79
N ALA A 182 8.10 5.62 -4.60
CA ALA A 182 9.52 5.49 -4.26
C ALA A 182 9.71 4.89 -2.86
N ASP A 183 8.89 5.30 -1.89
CA ASP A 183 8.90 4.73 -0.55
C ASP A 183 8.52 3.25 -0.58
N VAL A 184 7.47 2.90 -1.33
CA VAL A 184 7.01 1.51 -1.47
C VAL A 184 8.10 0.63 -2.12
N LEU A 185 8.79 1.12 -3.15
CA LEU A 185 9.96 0.43 -3.73
C LEU A 185 11.08 0.26 -2.72
N TYR A 186 11.38 1.30 -1.93
CA TYR A 186 12.39 1.23 -0.88
C TYR A 186 12.09 0.12 0.14
N TYR A 187 10.82 -0.04 0.56
CA TYR A 187 10.41 -1.13 1.45
C TYR A 187 10.45 -2.50 0.77
N SER A 188 10.16 -2.56 -0.52
CA SER A 188 10.22 -3.79 -1.32
C SER A 188 11.65 -4.33 -1.44
N ARG A 189 12.64 -3.43 -1.62
CA ARG A 189 14.08 -3.75 -1.71
C ARG A 189 14.64 -4.44 -0.47
N GLN A 190 14.09 -4.14 0.70
CA GLN A 190 14.57 -4.70 1.96
C GLN A 190 14.10 -6.15 2.19
N GLU A 191 13.43 -6.77 1.20
CA GLU A 191 12.76 -8.07 1.31
C GLU A 191 11.90 -8.16 2.58
N SER A 192 11.37 -7.02 3.01
CA SER A 192 10.63 -6.95 4.26
C SER A 192 9.30 -7.69 4.05
N LYS A 193 9.05 -8.71 4.87
CA LYS A 193 7.74 -9.41 4.92
C LYS A 193 6.57 -8.48 5.28
N ASN A 194 6.86 -7.20 5.54
CA ASN A 194 5.92 -6.17 5.94
C ASN A 194 5.40 -5.34 4.75
N LEU A 195 5.81 -5.58 3.49
CA LEU A 195 5.29 -4.79 2.37
C LEU A 195 3.75 -4.69 2.36
N PRO A 196 2.96 -5.76 2.56
CA PRO A 196 1.50 -5.65 2.60
C PRO A 196 0.99 -4.66 3.64
N LEU A 197 1.69 -4.60 4.77
CA LEU A 197 1.32 -3.85 5.96
C LEU A 197 1.72 -2.39 5.82
N VAL A 198 2.89 -2.13 5.24
CA VAL A 198 3.32 -0.80 4.79
C VAL A 198 2.42 -0.29 3.67
N LEU A 199 2.00 -1.15 2.73
CA LEU A 199 1.12 -0.76 1.63
C LEU A 199 -0.22 -0.20 2.15
N SER A 200 -0.81 -0.78 3.19
CA SER A 200 -2.07 -0.28 3.79
C SER A 200 -1.97 1.12 4.41
N THR A 201 -0.76 1.58 4.75
CA THR A 201 -0.53 2.91 5.31
C THR A 201 -0.12 3.92 4.24
N MET A 202 0.38 3.45 3.09
CA MET A 202 0.92 4.30 2.02
C MET A 202 -0.06 4.53 0.88
N THR A 203 -1.26 3.96 0.94
CA THR A 203 -2.30 4.14 -0.09
C THR A 203 -3.21 5.33 0.21
N GLY A 204 -3.36 6.20 -0.79
CA GLY A 204 -4.42 7.20 -0.86
C GLY A 204 -5.73 6.59 -1.38
N ARG A 205 -6.80 7.39 -1.43
CA ARG A 205 -8.13 6.91 -1.84
C ARG A 205 -8.83 7.90 -2.77
N MET A 206 -9.10 7.48 -4.01
CA MET A 206 -9.76 8.29 -5.04
C MET A 206 -11.15 7.73 -5.36
N ARG A 207 -12.17 8.05 -4.54
CA ARG A 207 -13.52 7.39 -4.53
C ARG A 207 -13.41 5.86 -4.54
N ASN A 208 -13.77 5.08 -3.55
CA ASN A 208 -13.70 3.60 -3.51
C ASN A 208 -12.44 2.84 -4.06
N LEU A 209 -11.51 3.46 -4.78
CA LEU A 209 -10.30 2.93 -5.37
C LEU A 209 -9.12 3.41 -4.55
N ASP A 210 -8.32 2.47 -4.08
CA ASP A 210 -7.06 2.77 -3.41
C ASP A 210 -5.98 3.00 -4.46
N TYR A 211 -5.04 3.89 -4.16
CA TYR A 211 -3.95 4.21 -5.08
C TYR A 211 -2.64 4.52 -4.37
N LEU A 212 -1.53 4.34 -5.07
CA LEU A 212 -0.21 4.84 -4.65
C LEU A 212 0.08 6.18 -5.30
N ASN A 213 0.55 7.16 -4.51
CA ASN A 213 1.01 8.41 -5.08
C ASN A 213 2.21 8.15 -6.00
N PRO A 214 2.26 8.75 -7.20
CA PRO A 214 3.38 8.58 -8.13
C PRO A 214 4.66 9.21 -7.57
N MET A 215 5.80 8.87 -8.16
CA MET A 215 7.05 9.55 -7.84
C MET A 215 7.03 10.99 -8.41
N PRO A 216 7.52 11.99 -7.65
CA PRO A 216 7.51 13.38 -8.10
C PRO A 216 8.57 13.69 -9.17
N VAL A 217 9.64 12.91 -9.23
CA VAL A 217 10.78 13.16 -10.12
C VAL A 217 10.85 12.06 -11.18
N SER A 218 10.68 12.43 -12.45
CA SER A 218 10.68 11.47 -13.56
C SER A 218 12.01 10.76 -13.76
N ASN A 219 13.12 11.38 -13.34
CA ASN A 219 14.44 10.75 -13.37
C ASN A 219 14.52 9.56 -12.41
N ASP A 220 13.93 9.67 -11.21
CA ASP A 220 13.91 8.59 -10.23
C ASP A 220 13.17 7.37 -10.79
N VAL A 221 12.04 7.59 -11.49
CA VAL A 221 11.28 6.54 -12.19
C VAL A 221 12.14 5.83 -13.24
N LYS A 222 12.95 6.58 -14.01
CA LYS A 222 13.85 6.04 -15.04
C LYS A 222 15.03 5.28 -14.46
N GLU A 223 15.44 5.60 -13.24
CA GLU A 223 16.55 4.92 -12.57
C GLU A 223 16.18 3.56 -12.00
N VAL A 224 14.89 3.33 -11.69
CA VAL A 224 14.40 2.04 -11.21
C VAL A 224 14.72 0.93 -12.21
N ALA A 225 15.41 -0.11 -11.73
CA ALA A 225 15.77 -1.25 -12.55
C ALA A 225 14.55 -2.16 -12.82
N PRO A 226 14.50 -2.85 -13.98
CA PRO A 226 13.40 -3.78 -14.30
C PRO A 226 13.10 -4.81 -13.21
N GLN A 227 14.15 -5.32 -12.54
CA GLN A 227 14.04 -6.31 -11.46
C GLN A 227 13.33 -5.76 -10.23
N GLU A 228 13.47 -4.46 -9.97
CA GLU A 228 12.84 -3.79 -8.83
C GLU A 228 11.35 -3.59 -9.08
N TRP A 229 10.98 -3.20 -10.31
CA TRP A 229 9.57 -3.14 -10.71
C TRP A 229 8.91 -4.51 -10.61
N THR A 230 9.52 -5.52 -11.22
CA THR A 230 8.96 -6.87 -11.24
C THR A 230 8.89 -7.49 -9.84
N GLY A 231 9.88 -7.22 -8.98
CA GLY A 231 9.88 -7.63 -7.57
C GLY A 231 8.74 -6.98 -6.78
N LEU A 232 8.57 -5.66 -6.89
CA LEU A 232 7.49 -4.94 -6.23
C LEU A 232 6.11 -5.45 -6.67
N ILE A 233 5.87 -5.53 -7.98
CA ILE A 233 4.59 -5.94 -8.54
C ILE A 233 4.21 -7.35 -8.05
N ARG A 234 5.16 -8.30 -8.07
CA ARG A 234 4.93 -9.64 -7.53
C ARG A 234 4.58 -9.60 -6.04
N GLN A 235 5.33 -8.85 -5.24
CA GLN A 235 5.05 -8.74 -3.82
C GLN A 235 3.66 -8.14 -3.55
N ILE A 236 3.22 -7.14 -4.31
CA ILE A 236 1.85 -6.59 -4.18
C ILE A 236 0.81 -7.66 -4.53
N VAL A 237 0.91 -8.29 -5.70
CA VAL A 237 -0.10 -9.24 -6.19
C VAL A 237 -0.18 -10.50 -5.30
N GLU A 238 0.95 -10.99 -4.80
CA GLU A 238 1.01 -12.22 -4.03
C GLU A 238 0.70 -12.01 -2.54
N ASN A 239 1.11 -10.86 -1.99
CA ASN A 239 1.15 -10.66 -0.54
C ASN A 239 0.11 -9.65 -0.01
N SER A 240 -0.52 -8.82 -0.85
CA SER A 240 -1.48 -7.79 -0.41
C SER A 240 -2.95 -8.27 -0.36
N ILE A 241 -3.85 -7.41 0.11
CA ILE A 241 -5.29 -7.67 0.12
C ILE A 241 -5.97 -7.49 -1.25
N TYR A 242 -5.27 -6.88 -2.21
CA TYR A 242 -5.88 -6.45 -3.45
C TYR A 242 -6.14 -7.64 -4.37
N GLU A 243 -7.41 -7.85 -4.71
CA GLU A 243 -7.83 -8.87 -5.68
C GLU A 243 -7.49 -8.44 -7.10
N THR A 244 -7.46 -7.14 -7.36
CA THR A 244 -7.03 -6.57 -8.65
C THR A 244 -6.02 -5.45 -8.44
N VAL A 245 -4.94 -5.47 -9.21
CA VAL A 245 -3.96 -4.39 -9.29
C VAL A 245 -3.96 -3.87 -10.72
N ILE A 246 -4.15 -2.55 -10.88
CA ILE A 246 -4.12 -1.86 -12.17
C ILE A 246 -2.85 -1.03 -12.24
N LEU A 247 -2.00 -1.33 -13.22
CA LEU A 247 -0.78 -0.58 -13.51
C LEU A 247 -1.06 0.39 -14.66
N ASP A 248 -0.87 1.69 -14.47
CA ASP A 248 -0.87 2.67 -15.55
C ASP A 248 0.56 2.86 -16.05
N VAL A 249 0.87 2.17 -17.15
CA VAL A 249 2.23 1.93 -17.61
C VAL A 249 2.60 2.96 -18.68
N ASP A 250 3.79 3.52 -18.56
CA ASP A 250 4.40 4.43 -19.54
C ASP A 250 5.47 3.69 -20.36
N GLU A 251 5.60 4.05 -21.63
CA GLU A 251 6.58 3.46 -22.55
C GLU A 251 8.03 3.75 -22.17
N GLY A 252 8.28 4.84 -21.44
CA GLY A 252 9.62 5.26 -21.01
C GLY A 252 10.20 4.45 -19.85
N LEU A 253 9.46 3.48 -19.31
CA LEU A 253 9.94 2.62 -18.23
C LEU A 253 10.97 1.61 -18.72
N ARG A 254 12.06 1.46 -17.95
CA ARG A 254 13.04 0.40 -18.20
C ARG A 254 12.40 -0.96 -17.94
N GLY A 255 12.47 -1.85 -18.92
CA GLY A 255 11.86 -3.18 -18.82
C GLY A 255 10.34 -3.15 -18.94
N VAL A 256 9.76 -2.17 -19.65
CA VAL A 256 8.31 -2.05 -19.84
C VAL A 256 7.66 -3.35 -20.33
N TYR A 257 8.29 -4.09 -21.26
CA TYR A 257 7.73 -5.36 -21.73
C TYR A 257 7.82 -6.48 -20.69
N ASP A 258 8.81 -6.47 -19.81
CA ASP A 258 8.88 -7.41 -18.69
C ASP A 258 7.76 -7.14 -17.69
N ILE A 259 7.42 -5.87 -17.46
CA ILE A 259 6.25 -5.46 -16.66
C ILE A 259 4.96 -5.94 -17.33
N LEU A 260 4.76 -5.69 -18.63
CA LEU A 260 3.57 -6.14 -19.37
C LEU A 260 3.46 -7.67 -19.40
N ARG A 261 4.59 -8.38 -19.46
CA ARG A 261 4.66 -9.85 -19.39
C ARG A 261 4.21 -10.38 -18.03
N LEU A 262 4.35 -9.65 -16.93
CA LEU A 262 3.79 -10.04 -15.62
C LEU A 262 2.27 -9.97 -15.58
N CYS A 263 1.66 -9.06 -16.36
CA CYS A 263 0.22 -8.83 -16.33
C CYS A 263 -0.55 -10.10 -16.70
N THR A 264 -1.72 -10.25 -16.09
CA THR A 264 -2.71 -11.26 -16.47
C THR A 264 -3.38 -10.86 -17.79
N GLU A 265 -3.67 -9.57 -17.92
CA GLU A 265 -4.19 -8.95 -19.15
C GLU A 265 -3.57 -7.56 -19.34
N VAL A 266 -3.44 -7.14 -20.60
CA VAL A 266 -2.95 -5.81 -20.96
C VAL A 266 -4.05 -5.08 -21.71
N HIS A 267 -4.63 -4.07 -21.09
CA HIS A 267 -5.63 -3.21 -21.70
C HIS A 267 -4.94 -2.14 -22.53
N MET A 268 -5.24 -2.11 -23.83
CA MET A 268 -4.70 -1.14 -24.77
C MET A 268 -5.79 -0.22 -25.32
N PRO A 269 -6.03 0.93 -24.65
CA PRO A 269 -6.79 2.02 -25.25
C PRO A 269 -6.23 2.42 -26.62
N ALA A 270 -7.07 2.42 -27.64
CA ALA A 270 -6.69 2.76 -29.01
C ALA A 270 -7.82 3.48 -29.74
N ALA A 271 -7.45 4.24 -30.77
CA ALA A 271 -8.38 4.83 -31.73
C ALA A 271 -8.26 4.10 -33.09
N GLU A 272 -9.33 4.17 -33.89
CA GLU A 272 -9.42 3.47 -35.17
C GLU A 272 -8.88 4.27 -36.36
N ASP A 273 -8.40 5.50 -36.14
CA ASP A 273 -7.80 6.28 -37.21
C ASP A 273 -6.50 5.62 -37.74
N ASP A 274 -6.15 5.94 -38.98
CA ASP A 274 -5.03 5.31 -39.68
C ASP A 274 -3.69 5.49 -38.95
N VAL A 275 -3.47 6.64 -38.30
CA VAL A 275 -2.22 6.94 -37.60
C VAL A 275 -2.12 6.11 -36.32
N SER A 276 -3.20 6.05 -35.54
CA SER A 276 -3.27 5.19 -34.34
C SER A 276 -3.08 3.72 -34.70
N CYS A 277 -3.73 3.24 -35.77
CA CYS A 277 -3.57 1.88 -36.26
C CYS A 277 -2.12 1.59 -36.69
N ALA A 278 -1.44 2.53 -37.35
CA ALA A 278 -0.05 2.37 -37.74
C ALA A 278 0.89 2.24 -36.54
N LYS A 279 0.71 3.06 -35.50
CA LYS A 279 1.48 2.97 -34.24
C LYS A 279 1.27 1.62 -33.55
N VAL A 280 0.02 1.15 -33.48
CA VAL A 280 -0.29 -0.17 -32.90
C VAL A 280 0.40 -1.30 -33.69
N ARG A 281 0.35 -1.28 -35.02
CA ARG A 281 1.05 -2.27 -35.85
C ARG A 281 2.57 -2.25 -35.63
N GLN A 282 3.16 -1.07 -35.50
CA GLN A 282 4.59 -0.93 -35.21
C GLN A 282 4.95 -1.57 -33.86
N PHE A 283 4.18 -1.25 -32.81
CA PHE A 283 4.35 -1.85 -31.49
C PHE A 283 4.19 -3.37 -31.51
N GLU A 284 3.19 -3.89 -32.21
CA GLU A 284 2.97 -5.33 -32.30
C GLU A 284 4.12 -6.06 -33.02
N ALA A 285 4.65 -5.46 -34.10
CA ALA A 285 5.82 -5.97 -34.81
C ALA A 285 7.10 -5.94 -33.95
N GLU A 286 7.27 -4.89 -33.15
CA GLU A 286 8.38 -4.76 -32.20
C GLU A 286 8.34 -5.86 -31.13
N LEU A 287 7.17 -6.14 -30.54
CA LEU A 287 7.01 -7.24 -29.59
C LEU A 287 7.38 -8.60 -30.19
N GLN A 288 7.01 -8.87 -31.44
CA GLN A 288 7.42 -10.11 -32.13
C GLN A 288 8.94 -10.17 -32.34
N LEU A 289 9.52 -9.07 -32.85
CA LEU A 289 10.95 -9.01 -33.13
C LEU A 289 11.81 -9.25 -31.87
N LEU A 290 11.32 -8.78 -30.72
CA LEU A 290 12.03 -8.86 -29.44
C LEU A 290 11.68 -10.09 -28.60
N GLY A 291 10.83 -11.00 -29.10
CA GLY A 291 10.46 -12.23 -28.38
C GLY A 291 9.50 -12.02 -27.21
N TYR A 292 8.57 -11.07 -27.34
CA TYR A 292 7.50 -10.74 -26.39
C TYR A 292 6.10 -11.09 -26.94
N GLU A 293 5.99 -12.17 -27.71
CA GLU A 293 4.72 -12.64 -28.27
C GLU A 293 3.71 -13.05 -27.19
N ASP A 294 4.19 -13.43 -26.01
CA ASP A 294 3.35 -13.70 -24.85
C ASP A 294 2.63 -12.44 -24.31
N VAL A 295 3.21 -11.24 -24.53
CA VAL A 295 2.51 -9.98 -24.26
C VAL A 295 1.40 -9.74 -25.27
N LEU A 296 1.62 -10.05 -26.56
CA LEU A 296 0.60 -9.92 -27.61
C LEU A 296 -0.65 -10.74 -27.30
N GLN A 297 -0.47 -11.96 -26.80
CA GLN A 297 -1.57 -12.85 -26.42
C GLN A 297 -2.45 -12.30 -25.29
N LYS A 298 -1.94 -11.34 -24.52
CA LYS A 298 -2.62 -10.69 -23.39
C LYS A 298 -3.25 -9.34 -23.76
N LEU A 299 -2.99 -8.84 -24.97
CA LEU A 299 -3.49 -7.54 -25.41
C LEU A 299 -5.01 -7.58 -25.63
N ASN A 300 -5.72 -6.75 -24.87
CA ASN A 300 -7.12 -6.46 -25.02
C ASN A 300 -7.27 -5.02 -25.53
N ARG A 301 -7.52 -4.85 -26.82
CA ARG A 301 -7.81 -3.52 -27.40
C ARG A 301 -9.10 -2.95 -26.81
N LYS A 302 -9.06 -1.68 -26.41
CA LYS A 302 -10.19 -0.96 -25.83
C LYS A 302 -10.45 0.28 -26.68
N GLU A 303 -11.56 0.28 -27.40
CA GLU A 303 -11.97 1.44 -28.18
C GLU A 303 -12.26 2.63 -27.27
N GLN A 304 -11.63 3.76 -27.56
CA GLN A 304 -11.92 5.03 -26.93
C GLN A 304 -12.77 5.86 -27.88
N LYS A 305 -13.98 6.23 -27.45
CA LYS A 305 -14.79 7.21 -28.17
C LYS A 305 -14.25 8.58 -27.79
N GLY A 306 -13.61 9.24 -28.75
CA GLY A 306 -13.10 10.60 -28.61
C GLY A 306 -14.19 11.64 -28.33
#